data_AF-A8I9E8-F1
#
_entry.id   AF-A8I9E8-F1
#
_cell.length_a   1.000
_cell.length_b   1.000
_cell.length_c   1.000
_cell.angle_alpha   90.00
_cell.angle_beta   90.00
_cell.angle_gamma   90.00
#
_symmetry.space_group_name_H-M   'P 1'
#
loop_
_entity.id
_entity.type
_entity.pdbx_description
1 polymer ?
#
loop_
_entity_poly.entity_id
_entity_poly.type
_entity_poly.pdbx_seq_one_letter_code
_entity_poly.pdbx_strand_id
1 'polypeptide(L)'
;MPQTPPRSGGYRSGKQSYVDESLFGGSKRTGAAQVETLDSLKLTAPTRTISPKDRDVVTLTKGDLTRMLKASPIMTAEDVAAAKREAEAKREQLQAVSKARKEKMLKLEEEAKKQAPPTETEILQRQLNDATRSRATHMMLEQKDPVKHMNQMMLYSKCVTIRDAQIEEKKQMLAEEEEEQRRLDLMMEIERVKALEQYEARERQRVEERRKGAAVLSEQIKERERERIRQEELRDQERLQMLREIERLKEEEMQAQIEKKIQAKQLMEEVAAANSEQIKRKEGMKVREKEEDLRIADYILQKEMREQSLAAEKERIAKEKEMETARLRAMQERAADKQSELDELRARRYQEAKEREWRQKERAYAERQASMQQELANARTAQQASKLKQKAEMARLEHDEFMRVLDVNRAKEYDELQQTVNAMTLNSKYKEELLAQIQANEERRKRERSHYLEEGARLREAAEKERQLLLQIKDRKLGELESAGVPGKYRAELEKMKIRS
;
A
#
# COMPACT_ATOMS: atom_id res chain seq x y z
N MET A 1 -22.98 12.69 -10.77
CA MET A 1 -24.08 13.68 -10.84
C MET A 1 -23.57 14.96 -10.20
N PRO A 2 -23.31 15.99 -11.00
CA PRO A 2 -24.23 17.13 -11.03
C PRO A 2 -24.56 17.50 -12.48
N GLN A 3 -25.82 17.30 -12.85
CA GLN A 3 -26.37 17.73 -14.13
C GLN A 3 -26.65 19.23 -14.05
N THR A 4 -25.90 20.02 -14.81
CA THR A 4 -26.22 21.44 -15.04
C THR A 4 -27.45 21.55 -15.96
N PRO A 5 -28.46 22.36 -15.62
CA PRO A 5 -29.75 22.36 -16.29
C PRO A 5 -29.68 23.00 -17.69
N PRO A 6 -30.53 22.55 -18.64
CA PRO A 6 -30.45 22.95 -20.03
C PRO A 6 -30.95 24.40 -20.22
N ARG A 7 -30.14 25.17 -20.96
CA ARG A 7 -30.39 26.57 -21.32
C ARG A 7 -31.60 26.64 -22.26
N SER A 8 -32.78 26.90 -21.71
CA SER A 8 -34.03 27.13 -22.46
C SER A 8 -33.93 28.47 -23.21
N GLY A 9 -33.42 28.42 -24.44
CA GLY A 9 -33.51 29.53 -25.39
C GLY A 9 -34.97 29.68 -25.84
N GLY A 10 -35.71 30.54 -25.13
CA GLY A 10 -37.10 30.85 -25.39
C GLY A 10 -37.34 31.34 -26.81
N TYR A 11 -38.41 30.80 -27.39
CA TYR A 11 -38.98 31.14 -28.68
C TYR A 11 -39.21 32.64 -28.81
N ARG A 12 -38.63 33.24 -29.86
CA ARG A 12 -38.89 34.63 -30.25
C ARG A 12 -40.29 34.69 -30.88
N SER A 13 -41.32 34.84 -30.05
CA SER A 13 -42.70 35.00 -30.50
C SER A 13 -42.89 36.37 -31.18
N GLY A 14 -43.43 36.33 -32.40
CA GLY A 14 -44.37 37.32 -32.93
C GLY A 14 -43.86 38.75 -33.13
N LYS A 15 -43.37 39.07 -34.33
CA LYS A 15 -43.59 40.41 -34.89
C LYS A 15 -45.08 40.55 -35.18
N GLN A 16 -45.81 41.28 -34.34
CA GLN A 16 -47.14 41.76 -34.66
C GLN A 16 -47.02 42.73 -35.84
N SER A 17 -47.55 42.33 -37.00
CA SER A 17 -47.71 43.21 -38.16
C SER A 17 -48.81 44.22 -37.85
N TYR A 18 -48.42 45.44 -37.48
CA TYR A 18 -49.34 46.55 -37.35
C TYR A 18 -49.57 47.14 -38.75
N VAL A 19 -50.75 46.87 -39.32
CA VAL A 19 -51.24 47.58 -40.51
C VAL A 19 -51.99 48.80 -39.99
N ASP A 20 -51.50 49.98 -40.36
CA ASP A 20 -52.08 51.27 -39.98
C ASP A 20 -53.42 51.47 -40.69
N GLU A 21 -54.52 51.26 -39.96
CA GLU A 21 -55.88 51.45 -40.47
C GLU A 21 -56.27 52.94 -40.61
N SER A 22 -55.37 53.90 -40.33
CA SER A 22 -55.62 55.32 -40.64
C SER A 22 -55.66 55.63 -42.15
N LEU A 23 -55.27 54.68 -43.00
CA LEU A 23 -55.41 54.75 -44.47
C LEU A 23 -56.82 54.42 -44.97
N PHE A 24 -57.67 53.79 -44.17
CA PHE A 24 -59.05 53.43 -44.54
C PHE A 24 -60.02 54.10 -43.59
N GLY A 25 -60.46 55.31 -43.98
CA GLY A 25 -61.24 56.24 -43.17
C GLY A 25 -62.36 55.60 -42.34
N GLY A 26 -62.22 55.70 -41.01
CA GLY A 26 -63.17 55.18 -40.03
C GLY A 26 -63.45 56.16 -38.88
N SER A 27 -64.58 56.87 -39.03
CA SER A 27 -65.48 57.40 -37.99
C SER A 27 -65.00 58.42 -36.94
N LYS A 28 -65.41 59.67 -37.19
CA LYS A 28 -65.45 60.81 -36.28
C LYS A 28 -66.34 60.56 -35.04
N ARG A 29 -65.85 60.92 -33.85
CA ARG A 29 -66.67 61.31 -32.70
C ARG A 29 -66.22 62.68 -32.16
N THR A 30 -67.20 63.60 -32.18
CA THR A 30 -67.53 64.64 -31.20
C THR A 30 -66.53 65.75 -30.86
N GLY A 31 -66.98 67.01 -31.01
CA GLY A 31 -66.64 68.08 -30.07
C GLY A 31 -66.11 69.37 -30.68
N ALA A 32 -67.03 70.23 -31.13
CA ALA A 32 -66.98 71.69 -31.18
C ALA A 32 -65.61 72.41 -31.06
N ALA A 33 -65.12 72.96 -32.18
CA ALA A 33 -64.69 74.34 -32.32
C ALA A 33 -64.25 74.56 -33.78
N GLN A 34 -64.77 75.62 -34.40
CA GLN A 34 -64.57 75.99 -35.79
C GLN A 34 -63.08 76.22 -36.09
N VAL A 35 -62.46 75.28 -36.80
CA VAL A 35 -61.18 75.51 -37.47
C VAL A 35 -61.41 75.19 -38.94
N GLU A 36 -61.49 76.25 -39.75
CA GLU A 36 -61.51 76.16 -41.21
C GLU A 36 -60.16 75.64 -41.71
N THR A 37 -59.94 74.33 -41.63
CA THR A 37 -58.85 73.67 -42.34
C THR A 37 -59.28 73.43 -43.78
N LEU A 38 -58.78 74.31 -44.65
CA LEU A 38 -58.43 74.12 -46.05
C LEU A 38 -58.46 72.66 -46.52
N ASP A 39 -59.62 72.22 -47.00
CA ASP A 39 -59.73 70.94 -47.70
C ASP A 39 -59.83 71.19 -49.21
N SER A 40 -58.82 70.69 -49.89
CA SER A 40 -58.76 70.32 -51.31
C SER A 40 -59.65 71.11 -52.29
N LEU A 41 -59.04 72.12 -52.93
CA LEU A 41 -59.47 72.70 -54.21
C LEU A 41 -59.53 71.61 -55.30
N LYS A 42 -60.60 70.83 -55.32
CA LYS A 42 -61.03 70.12 -56.52
C LYS A 42 -61.53 71.18 -57.49
N LEU A 43 -60.88 71.30 -58.65
CA LEU A 43 -61.36 72.06 -59.80
C LEU A 43 -62.73 71.50 -60.23
N THR A 44 -63.80 71.96 -59.60
CA THR A 44 -65.15 71.82 -60.14
C THR A 44 -65.41 73.04 -61.00
N ALA A 45 -65.06 72.96 -62.28
CA ALA A 45 -65.59 73.88 -63.28
C ALA A 45 -67.12 73.68 -63.28
N PRO A 46 -67.92 74.68 -62.89
CA PRO A 46 -69.36 74.54 -62.87
C PRO A 46 -69.84 74.48 -64.32
N THR A 47 -70.29 73.31 -64.74
CA THR A 47 -71.15 73.10 -65.90
C THR A 47 -72.43 73.92 -65.71
N ARG A 48 -72.41 75.19 -66.13
CA ARG A 48 -73.63 76.00 -66.26
C ARG A 48 -74.42 75.46 -67.45
N THR A 49 -75.29 74.51 -67.13
CA THR A 49 -76.40 74.05 -67.95
C THR A 49 -77.30 75.23 -68.30
N ILE A 50 -77.40 75.56 -69.58
CA ILE A 50 -78.32 76.57 -70.10
C ILE A 50 -79.71 75.92 -70.22
N SER A 51 -80.61 76.35 -69.35
CA SER A 51 -82.07 76.13 -69.33
C SER A 51 -82.64 77.35 -68.56
N PRO A 52 -83.89 77.82 -68.69
CA PRO A 52 -85.08 77.34 -69.41
C PRO A 52 -85.80 78.51 -70.17
N LYS A 53 -87.08 78.31 -70.48
CA LYS A 53 -88.05 79.18 -71.16
C LYS A 53 -88.11 80.65 -70.65
N ASP A 54 -88.24 81.55 -71.63
CA ASP A 54 -88.50 83.03 -71.63
C ASP A 54 -87.33 83.94 -71.19
N ARG A 55 -86.74 84.82 -72.03
CA ARG A 55 -87.26 86.06 -72.69
C ARG A 55 -87.99 87.00 -71.71
N ASP A 56 -87.52 88.27 -71.65
CA ASP A 56 -88.10 89.44 -70.97
C ASP A 56 -88.34 89.37 -69.44
N VAL A 57 -87.30 89.62 -68.62
CA VAL A 57 -87.24 90.66 -67.54
C VAL A 57 -85.78 90.72 -67.04
N VAL A 58 -85.02 91.75 -67.42
CA VAL A 58 -83.72 92.07 -66.78
C VAL A 58 -84.01 92.98 -65.59
N THR A 59 -83.90 92.44 -64.37
CA THR A 59 -84.02 93.24 -63.15
C THR A 59 -82.74 94.04 -62.92
N LEU A 60 -82.74 95.31 -63.32
CA LEU A 60 -81.62 96.22 -63.05
C LEU A 60 -81.57 96.55 -61.55
N THR A 61 -80.50 96.13 -60.87
CA THR A 61 -80.29 96.46 -59.46
C THR A 61 -80.03 97.96 -59.28
N LYS A 62 -80.26 98.53 -58.08
CA LYS A 62 -79.89 99.93 -57.80
C LYS A 62 -78.43 100.23 -58.15
N GLY A 63 -77.54 99.26 -57.92
CA GLY A 63 -76.14 99.32 -58.31
C GLY A 63 -75.96 99.42 -59.83
N ASP A 64 -76.65 98.57 -60.60
CA ASP A 64 -76.62 98.63 -62.07
C ASP A 64 -77.15 99.97 -62.59
N LEU A 65 -78.26 100.47 -62.03
CA LEU A 65 -78.87 101.74 -62.40
C LEU A 65 -77.91 102.92 -62.15
N THR A 66 -77.27 102.98 -60.97
CA THR A 66 -76.24 104.00 -60.68
C THR A 66 -74.99 103.86 -61.56
N ARG A 67 -74.60 102.64 -61.94
CA ARG A 67 -73.49 102.40 -62.87
C ARG A 67 -73.85 102.85 -64.29
N MET A 68 -75.08 102.64 -64.74
CA MET A 68 -75.56 103.04 -66.07
C MET A 68 -75.81 104.54 -66.20
N LEU A 69 -76.26 105.21 -65.13
CA LEU A 69 -76.44 106.66 -65.08
C LEU A 69 -75.13 107.44 -64.92
N LYS A 70 -74.07 106.80 -64.41
CA LYS A 70 -72.74 107.42 -64.37
C LYS A 70 -72.27 107.64 -65.80
N ALA A 71 -72.16 108.90 -66.22
CA ALA A 71 -71.52 109.28 -67.46
C ALA A 71 -70.14 108.60 -67.51
N SER A 72 -69.95 107.71 -68.49
CA SER A 72 -68.65 107.09 -68.75
C SER A 72 -67.65 108.22 -68.97
N PRO A 73 -66.68 108.45 -68.07
CA PRO A 73 -65.65 109.42 -68.36
C PRO A 73 -64.95 108.95 -69.63
N ILE A 74 -64.86 109.82 -70.62
CA ILE A 74 -63.96 109.63 -71.76
C ILE A 74 -62.57 109.79 -71.17
N MET A 75 -62.07 108.72 -70.57
CA MET A 75 -60.73 108.68 -70.00
C MET A 75 -59.76 108.69 -71.16
N THR A 76 -58.84 109.63 -71.12
CA THR A 76 -57.76 109.67 -72.11
C THR A 76 -56.89 108.42 -71.94
N ALA A 77 -56.17 108.01 -72.98
CA ALA A 77 -55.31 106.82 -72.92
C ALA A 77 -54.29 106.88 -71.77
N GLU A 78 -53.91 108.10 -71.35
CA GLU A 78 -53.01 108.36 -70.22
C GLU A 78 -53.67 108.02 -68.86
N ASP A 79 -54.93 108.39 -68.66
CA ASP A 79 -55.65 108.14 -67.40
C ASP A 79 -55.86 106.65 -67.14
N VAL A 80 -56.16 105.87 -68.20
CA VAL A 80 -56.30 104.40 -68.10
C VAL A 80 -54.96 103.75 -67.77
N ALA A 81 -53.86 104.24 -68.35
CA ALA A 81 -52.52 103.76 -68.05
C ALA A 81 -52.12 104.08 -66.61
N ALA A 82 -52.45 105.27 -66.10
CA ALA A 82 -52.20 105.67 -64.72
C ALA A 82 -52.98 104.80 -63.71
N ALA A 83 -54.29 104.60 -63.93
CA ALA A 83 -55.11 103.76 -63.07
C ALA A 83 -54.64 102.29 -63.05
N LYS A 84 -54.19 101.76 -64.20
CA LYS A 84 -53.62 100.41 -64.29
C LYS A 84 -52.31 100.30 -63.51
N ARG A 85 -51.42 101.29 -63.63
CA ARG A 85 -50.17 101.36 -62.84
C ARG A 85 -50.44 101.41 -61.34
N GLU A 86 -51.41 102.20 -60.88
CA GLU A 86 -51.77 102.25 -59.46
C GLU A 86 -52.34 100.93 -58.94
N ALA A 87 -53.19 100.26 -59.74
CA ALA A 87 -53.76 98.97 -59.37
C ALA A 87 -52.69 97.87 -59.31
N GLU A 88 -51.77 97.83 -60.27
CA GLU A 88 -50.62 96.93 -60.26
C GLU A 88 -49.70 97.20 -59.07
N ALA A 89 -49.38 98.46 -58.78
CA ALA A 89 -48.57 98.84 -57.63
C ALA A 89 -49.20 98.41 -56.29
N LYS A 90 -50.51 98.60 -56.10
CA LYS A 90 -51.22 98.12 -54.90
C LYS A 90 -51.20 96.60 -54.79
N ARG A 91 -51.34 95.88 -55.91
CA ARG A 91 -51.28 94.42 -55.93
C ARG A 91 -49.87 93.90 -55.58
N GLU A 92 -48.83 94.54 -56.11
CA GLU A 92 -47.44 94.21 -55.81
C GLU A 92 -47.11 94.45 -54.33
N GLN A 93 -47.57 95.57 -53.75
CA GLN A 93 -47.38 95.84 -52.31
C GLN A 93 -48.01 94.75 -51.43
N LEU A 94 -49.25 94.34 -51.72
CA LEU A 94 -49.93 93.27 -50.97
C LEU A 94 -49.21 91.91 -51.11
N GLN A 95 -48.69 91.60 -52.31
CA GLN A 95 -47.91 90.39 -52.53
C GLN A 95 -46.56 90.42 -51.81
N ALA A 96 -45.88 91.57 -51.79
CA ALA A 96 -44.62 91.75 -51.08
C ALA A 96 -44.78 91.51 -49.56
N VAL A 97 -45.83 92.07 -48.95
CA VAL A 97 -46.16 91.85 -47.53
C VAL A 97 -46.43 90.36 -47.24
N SER A 98 -47.15 89.69 -48.13
CA SER A 98 -47.47 88.26 -47.98
C SER A 98 -46.22 87.38 -48.08
N LYS A 99 -45.31 87.67 -49.01
CA LYS A 99 -44.02 86.98 -49.16
C LYS A 99 -43.12 87.19 -47.94
N ALA A 100 -42.98 88.44 -47.48
CA ALA A 100 -42.18 88.78 -46.30
C ALA A 100 -42.68 88.06 -45.03
N ARG A 101 -44.01 87.92 -44.86
CA ARG A 101 -44.59 87.16 -43.76
C ARG A 101 -44.24 85.67 -43.83
N LYS A 102 -44.33 85.07 -45.02
CA LYS A 102 -44.00 83.65 -45.23
C LYS A 102 -42.51 83.38 -44.98
N GLU A 103 -41.63 84.25 -45.46
CA GLU A 103 -40.19 84.16 -45.18
C GLU A 103 -39.87 84.30 -43.69
N LYS A 104 -40.54 85.23 -42.99
CA LYS A 104 -40.38 85.39 -41.53
C LYS A 104 -40.83 84.14 -40.77
N MET A 105 -41.96 83.54 -41.15
CA MET A 105 -42.42 82.29 -40.57
C MET A 105 -41.45 81.12 -40.81
N LEU A 106 -40.90 81.02 -42.02
CA LEU A 106 -39.95 79.96 -42.35
C LEU A 106 -38.65 80.09 -41.53
N LYS A 107 -38.14 81.32 -41.34
CA LYS A 107 -36.99 81.58 -40.46
C LYS A 107 -37.27 81.20 -39.01
N LEU A 108 -38.46 81.54 -38.50
CA LEU A 108 -38.89 81.16 -37.15
C LEU A 108 -38.99 79.63 -36.98
N GLU A 109 -39.47 78.90 -37.99
CA GLU A 109 -39.51 77.42 -37.97
C GLU A 109 -38.11 76.80 -38.01
N GLU A 110 -37.17 77.36 -38.78
CA GLU A 110 -35.78 76.90 -38.79
C GLU A 110 -35.08 77.16 -37.46
N GLU A 111 -35.35 78.31 -36.82
CA GLU A 111 -34.87 78.60 -35.47
C GLU A 111 -35.48 77.66 -34.44
N ALA A 112 -36.78 77.36 -34.54
CA ALA A 112 -37.45 76.39 -33.67
C ALA A 112 -36.88 74.97 -33.83
N LYS A 113 -36.58 74.53 -35.07
CA LYS A 113 -35.94 73.23 -35.32
C LYS A 113 -34.53 73.13 -34.73
N LYS A 114 -33.76 74.23 -34.72
CA LYS A 114 -32.42 74.26 -34.09
C LYS A 114 -32.48 74.20 -32.57
N GLN A 115 -33.55 74.70 -31.95
CA GLN A 115 -33.77 74.65 -30.51
C GLN A 115 -34.44 73.36 -30.04
N ALA A 116 -35.07 72.60 -30.94
CA ALA A 116 -35.65 71.32 -30.60
C ALA A 116 -34.56 70.34 -30.11
N PRO A 117 -34.77 69.66 -28.97
CA PRO A 117 -33.83 68.66 -28.49
C PRO A 117 -33.72 67.53 -29.52
N PRO A 118 -32.51 66.97 -29.71
CA PRO A 118 -32.29 65.93 -30.70
C PRO A 118 -33.13 64.68 -30.38
N THR A 119 -33.65 64.06 -31.43
CA THR A 119 -34.48 62.86 -31.32
C THR A 119 -33.64 61.68 -30.80
N GLU A 120 -34.22 60.70 -30.10
CA GLU A 120 -33.49 59.52 -29.58
C GLU A 120 -32.64 58.83 -30.66
N THR A 121 -33.16 58.75 -31.89
CA THR A 121 -32.44 58.22 -33.05
C THR A 121 -31.20 59.05 -33.41
N GLU A 122 -31.29 60.38 -33.34
CA GLU A 122 -30.17 61.29 -33.56
C GLU A 122 -29.13 61.19 -32.46
N ILE A 123 -29.54 60.98 -31.21
CA ILE A 123 -28.62 60.75 -30.07
C ILE A 123 -27.84 59.45 -30.27
N LEU A 124 -28.51 58.35 -30.62
CA LEU A 124 -27.86 57.07 -30.88
C LEU A 124 -26.89 57.15 -32.07
N GLN A 125 -27.31 57.81 -33.16
CA GLN A 125 -26.43 58.04 -34.31
C GLN A 125 -25.22 58.90 -33.92
N ARG A 126 -25.42 59.95 -33.11
CA ARG A 126 -24.33 60.78 -32.60
C ARG A 126 -23.35 59.98 -31.76
N GLN A 127 -23.84 59.13 -30.84
CA GLN A 127 -22.98 58.25 -30.03
C GLN A 127 -22.19 57.26 -30.89
N LEU A 128 -22.83 56.62 -31.87
CA LEU A 128 -22.15 55.73 -32.82
C LEU A 128 -21.08 56.48 -33.62
N ASN A 129 -21.41 57.66 -34.12
CA ASN A 129 -20.48 58.50 -34.88
C ASN A 129 -19.33 58.98 -33.99
N ASP A 130 -19.58 59.35 -32.74
CA ASP A 130 -18.58 59.78 -31.79
C ASP A 130 -17.68 58.63 -31.35
N ALA A 131 -18.21 57.42 -31.15
CA ALA A 131 -17.42 56.22 -30.89
C ALA A 131 -16.55 55.86 -32.11
N THR A 132 -17.10 55.97 -33.31
CA THR A 132 -16.36 55.73 -34.56
C THR A 132 -15.24 56.76 -34.75
N ARG A 133 -15.53 58.04 -34.53
CA ARG A 133 -14.55 59.14 -34.55
C ARG A 133 -13.48 58.94 -33.47
N SER A 134 -13.87 58.57 -32.26
CA SER A 134 -12.95 58.31 -31.15
C SER A 134 -12.01 57.14 -31.47
N ARG A 135 -12.54 56.05 -32.03
CA ARG A 135 -11.72 54.92 -32.51
C ARG A 135 -10.79 55.33 -33.63
N ALA A 136 -11.25 56.12 -34.60
CA ALA A 136 -10.42 56.63 -35.68
C ALA A 136 -9.30 57.54 -35.13
N THR A 137 -9.63 58.46 -34.22
CA THR A 137 -8.63 59.33 -33.58
C THR A 137 -7.63 58.53 -32.76
N HIS A 138 -8.07 57.50 -32.03
CA HIS A 138 -7.17 56.63 -31.28
C HIS A 138 -6.23 55.87 -32.23
N MET A 139 -6.74 55.29 -33.31
CA MET A 139 -5.90 54.64 -34.34
C MET A 139 -4.90 55.61 -34.97
N MET A 140 -5.31 56.85 -35.27
CA MET A 140 -4.39 57.88 -35.79
C MET A 140 -3.30 58.25 -34.78
N LEU A 141 -3.63 58.30 -33.49
CA LEU A 141 -2.66 58.56 -32.42
C LEU A 141 -1.68 57.39 -32.26
N GLU A 142 -2.17 56.14 -32.29
CA GLU A 142 -1.35 54.93 -32.25
C GLU A 142 -0.36 54.82 -33.42
N GLN A 143 -0.70 55.42 -34.58
CA GLN A 143 0.21 55.44 -35.72
C GLN A 143 1.37 56.44 -35.59
N LYS A 144 1.30 57.38 -34.65
CA LYS A 144 2.39 58.34 -34.42
C LYS A 144 3.62 57.62 -33.88
N ASP A 145 4.79 57.91 -34.43
CA ASP A 145 6.04 57.21 -34.09
C ASP A 145 6.40 57.24 -32.59
N PRO A 146 6.23 58.36 -31.85
CA PRO A 146 6.46 58.35 -30.40
C PRO A 146 5.54 57.40 -29.65
N VAL A 147 4.29 57.22 -30.09
CA VAL A 147 3.33 56.29 -29.47
C VAL A 147 3.73 54.86 -29.76
N LYS A 148 4.16 54.54 -30.98
CA LYS A 148 4.73 53.22 -31.30
C LYS A 148 5.94 52.89 -30.45
N HIS A 149 6.85 53.86 -30.27
CA HIS A 149 8.01 53.68 -29.42
C HIS A 149 7.61 53.46 -27.95
N MET A 150 6.64 54.23 -27.44
CA MET A 150 6.08 54.04 -26.10
C MET A 150 5.44 52.66 -25.94
N ASN A 151 4.71 52.17 -26.95
CA ASN A 151 4.14 50.82 -26.94
C ASN A 151 5.21 49.73 -26.93
N GLN A 152 6.32 49.92 -27.66
CA GLN A 152 7.46 49.01 -27.63
C GLN A 152 8.08 48.96 -26.22
N MET A 153 8.26 50.11 -25.58
CA MET A 153 8.77 50.19 -24.20
C MET A 153 7.79 49.58 -23.20
N MET A 154 6.49 49.80 -23.36
CA MET A 154 5.45 49.19 -22.53
C MET A 154 5.43 47.67 -22.68
N LEU A 155 5.54 47.16 -23.91
CA LEU A 155 5.59 45.72 -24.17
C LEU A 155 6.85 45.10 -23.54
N TYR A 156 8.01 45.73 -23.71
CA TYR A 156 9.24 45.29 -23.07
C TYR A 156 9.10 45.26 -21.54
N SER A 157 8.57 46.32 -20.94
CA SER A 157 8.32 46.39 -19.49
C SER A 157 7.36 45.28 -19.02
N LYS A 158 6.27 45.01 -19.76
CA LYS A 158 5.36 43.89 -19.48
C LYS A 158 6.05 42.53 -19.58
N CYS A 159 6.88 42.32 -20.61
CA CYS A 159 7.60 41.07 -20.78
C CYS A 159 8.67 40.86 -19.69
N VAL A 160 9.40 41.91 -19.32
CA VAL A 160 10.42 41.85 -18.25
C VAL A 160 9.77 41.57 -16.91
N THR A 161 8.69 42.27 -16.56
CA THR A 161 7.97 42.04 -15.30
C THR A 161 7.44 40.61 -15.17
N ILE A 162 6.87 40.05 -16.24
CA ILE A 162 6.43 38.65 -16.25
C ILE A 162 7.64 37.71 -16.11
N ARG A 163 8.75 37.99 -16.81
CA ARG A 163 9.97 37.17 -16.71
C ARG A 163 10.57 37.20 -15.30
N ASP A 164 10.64 38.36 -14.68
CA ASP A 164 11.20 38.51 -13.33
C ASP A 164 10.32 37.77 -12.31
N ALA A 165 9.00 37.86 -12.44
CA ALA A 165 8.06 37.07 -11.64
C ALA A 165 8.28 35.55 -11.84
N GLN A 166 8.43 35.09 -13.08
CA GLN A 166 8.71 33.68 -13.38
C GLN A 166 10.06 33.20 -12.83
N ILE A 167 11.09 34.05 -12.86
CA ILE A 167 12.41 33.75 -12.28
C ILE A 167 12.28 33.61 -10.76
N GLU A 168 11.52 34.49 -10.11
CA GLU A 168 11.30 34.45 -8.67
C GLU A 168 10.47 33.23 -8.25
N GLU A 169 9.39 32.91 -8.97
CA GLU A 169 8.63 31.67 -8.80
C GLU A 169 9.52 30.43 -8.95
N LYS A 170 10.39 30.41 -9.96
CA LYS A 170 11.33 29.31 -10.15
C LYS A 170 12.33 29.18 -8.99
N LYS A 171 12.83 30.29 -8.44
CA LYS A 171 13.71 30.26 -7.26
C LYS A 171 12.97 29.74 -6.03
N GLN A 172 11.72 30.17 -5.82
CA GLN A 172 10.90 29.70 -4.71
C GLN A 172 10.63 28.19 -4.82
N MET A 173 10.24 27.70 -6.01
CA MET A 173 10.06 26.27 -6.24
C MET A 173 11.35 25.47 -5.96
N LEU A 174 12.51 25.94 -6.40
CA LEU A 174 13.78 25.26 -6.12
C LEU A 174 14.12 25.26 -4.62
N ALA A 175 13.85 26.35 -3.90
CA ALA A 175 14.06 26.42 -2.46
C ALA A 175 13.11 25.46 -1.72
N GLU A 176 11.83 25.40 -2.11
CA GLU A 176 10.86 24.45 -1.57
C GLU A 176 11.24 22.99 -1.87
N GLU A 177 11.71 22.71 -3.09
CA GLU A 177 12.21 21.38 -3.48
C GLU A 177 13.43 20.98 -2.63
N GLU A 178 14.37 21.89 -2.39
CA GLU A 178 15.52 21.64 -1.51
C GLU A 178 15.09 21.41 -0.05
N GLU A 179 14.12 22.17 0.46
CA GLU A 179 13.60 21.99 1.82
C GLU A 179 12.87 20.65 1.99
N GLU A 180 12.03 20.28 1.02
CA GLU A 180 11.34 18.98 1.02
C GLU A 180 12.34 17.81 0.86
N GLN A 181 13.37 17.95 0.01
CA GLN A 181 14.45 16.96 -0.07
C GLN A 181 15.17 16.81 1.28
N ARG A 182 15.56 17.90 1.93
CA ARG A 182 16.19 17.86 3.27
C ARG A 182 15.28 17.21 4.31
N ARG A 183 13.97 17.48 4.25
CA ARG A 183 12.97 16.88 5.14
C ARG A 183 12.85 15.38 4.91
N LEU A 184 12.83 14.93 3.65
CA LEU A 184 12.79 13.51 3.30
C LEU A 184 14.09 12.80 3.73
N ASP A 185 15.25 13.41 3.49
CA ASP A 185 16.55 12.88 3.93
C ASP A 185 16.61 12.74 5.45
N LEU A 186 16.12 13.75 6.19
CA LEU A 186 16.03 13.70 7.65
C LEU A 186 15.08 12.58 8.11
N MET A 187 13.94 12.40 7.45
CA MET A 187 13.00 11.33 7.78
C MET A 187 13.62 9.94 7.54
N MET A 188 14.28 9.75 6.40
CA MET A 188 15.01 8.52 6.09
C MET A 188 16.14 8.25 7.09
N GLU A 189 16.88 9.28 7.51
CA GLU A 189 17.95 9.13 8.49
C GLU A 189 17.39 8.78 9.88
N ILE A 190 16.27 9.38 10.29
CA ILE A 190 15.56 9.00 11.51
C ILE A 190 15.10 7.54 11.45
N GLU A 191 14.55 7.09 10.34
CA GLU A 191 14.13 5.69 10.16
C GLU A 191 15.33 4.73 10.17
N ARG A 192 16.44 5.12 9.54
CA ARG A 192 17.70 4.37 9.56
C ARG A 192 18.24 4.23 10.99
N VAL A 193 18.28 5.32 11.75
CA VAL A 193 18.72 5.33 13.16
C VAL A 193 17.79 4.47 14.00
N LYS A 194 16.46 4.60 13.87
CA LYS A 194 15.48 3.75 14.57
C LYS A 194 15.68 2.26 14.25
N ALA A 195 15.96 1.92 12.99
CA ALA A 195 16.21 0.54 12.60
C ALA A 195 17.49 0.01 13.27
N LEU A 196 18.58 0.79 13.27
CA LEU A 196 19.82 0.45 13.96
C LEU A 196 19.61 0.29 15.47
N GLU A 197 18.90 1.21 16.12
CA GLU A 197 18.53 1.09 17.54
C GLU A 197 17.74 -0.19 17.84
N GLN A 198 16.81 -0.58 16.96
CA GLN A 198 16.07 -1.84 17.11
C GLN A 198 16.95 -3.07 16.91
N TYR A 199 17.94 -3.03 16.01
CA TYR A 199 18.90 -4.12 15.85
C TYR A 199 19.82 -4.21 17.07
N GLU A 200 20.34 -3.07 17.54
CA GLU A 200 21.15 -3.01 18.76
C GLU A 200 20.37 -3.47 19.98
N ALA A 201 19.11 -3.06 20.16
CA ALA A 201 18.27 -3.50 21.26
C ALA A 201 18.08 -5.03 21.26
N ARG A 202 17.81 -5.61 20.08
CA ARG A 202 17.70 -7.07 19.92
C ARG A 202 19.03 -7.77 20.20
N GLU A 203 20.15 -7.20 19.78
CA GLU A 203 21.47 -7.76 20.06
C GLU A 203 21.82 -7.69 21.55
N ARG A 204 21.55 -6.55 22.20
CA ARG A 204 21.70 -6.39 23.65
C ARG A 204 20.89 -7.43 24.42
N GLN A 205 19.62 -7.64 24.04
CA GLN A 205 18.78 -8.69 24.63
C GLN A 205 19.40 -10.09 24.45
N ARG A 206 19.84 -10.45 23.25
CA ARG A 206 20.51 -11.74 23.01
C ARG A 206 21.81 -11.89 23.82
N VAL A 207 22.60 -10.84 23.96
CA VAL A 207 23.83 -10.86 24.77
C VAL A 207 23.50 -11.04 26.25
N GLU A 208 22.48 -10.35 26.77
CA GLU A 208 22.00 -10.51 28.14
C GLU A 208 21.47 -11.92 28.41
N GLU A 209 20.66 -12.48 27.50
CA GLU A 209 20.16 -13.86 27.60
C GLU A 209 21.30 -14.88 27.59
N ARG A 210 22.28 -14.72 26.69
CA ARG A 210 23.49 -15.56 26.68
C ARG A 210 24.27 -15.43 27.99
N ARG A 211 24.40 -14.22 28.53
CA ARG A 211 25.10 -13.98 29.81
C ARG A 211 24.37 -14.62 30.98
N LYS A 212 23.03 -14.51 31.03
CA LYS A 212 22.18 -15.19 32.03
C LYS A 212 22.30 -16.71 31.89
N GLY A 213 22.19 -17.24 30.67
CA GLY A 213 22.36 -18.66 30.38
C GLY A 213 23.74 -19.19 30.77
N ALA A 214 24.81 -18.45 30.44
CA ALA A 214 26.18 -18.79 30.83
C ALA A 214 26.37 -18.77 32.35
N ALA A 215 25.77 -17.80 33.05
CA ALA A 215 25.80 -17.75 34.51
C ALA A 215 25.11 -18.97 35.13
N VAL A 216 23.93 -19.35 34.64
CA VAL A 216 23.20 -20.56 35.10
C VAL A 216 24.03 -21.82 34.84
N LEU A 217 24.60 -21.97 33.65
CA LEU A 217 25.47 -23.11 33.33
C LEU A 217 26.71 -23.16 34.24
N SER A 218 27.33 -22.00 34.51
CA SER A 218 28.48 -21.93 35.41
C SER A 218 28.11 -22.33 36.84
N GLU A 219 26.92 -21.96 37.32
CA GLU A 219 26.42 -22.35 38.64
C GLU A 219 26.13 -23.85 38.68
N GLN A 220 25.52 -24.41 37.64
CA GLN A 220 25.28 -25.85 37.52
C GLN A 220 26.58 -26.67 37.47
N ILE A 221 27.61 -26.18 36.79
CA ILE A 221 28.94 -26.83 36.76
C ILE A 221 29.55 -26.81 38.15
N LYS A 222 29.52 -25.67 38.85
CA LYS A 222 30.01 -25.56 40.24
C LYS A 222 29.23 -26.46 41.19
N GLU A 223 27.91 -26.55 41.03
CA GLU A 223 27.06 -27.41 41.86
C GLU A 223 27.37 -28.89 41.63
N ARG A 224 27.53 -29.32 40.38
CA ARG A 224 27.96 -30.69 40.06
C ARG A 224 29.37 -30.99 40.56
N GLU A 225 30.27 -30.01 40.52
CA GLU A 225 31.61 -30.15 41.06
C GLU A 225 31.61 -30.30 42.59
N ARG A 226 30.82 -29.49 43.30
CA ARG A 226 30.59 -29.66 44.75
C ARG A 226 29.98 -31.02 45.07
N GLU A 227 29.03 -31.48 44.26
CA GLU A 227 28.40 -32.79 44.45
C GLU A 227 29.40 -33.94 44.25
N ARG A 228 30.25 -33.84 43.22
CA ARG A 228 31.33 -34.79 42.97
C ARG A 228 32.32 -34.84 44.13
N ILE A 229 32.74 -33.67 44.64
CA ILE A 229 33.64 -33.58 45.81
C ILE A 229 32.99 -34.22 47.04
N ARG A 230 31.71 -33.93 47.32
CA ARG A 230 30.97 -34.55 48.43
C ARG A 230 30.91 -36.07 48.32
N GLN A 231 30.67 -36.61 47.12
CA GLN A 231 30.64 -38.06 46.91
C GLN A 231 32.02 -38.71 47.06
N GLU A 232 33.08 -38.02 46.65
CA GLU A 232 34.46 -38.46 46.83
C GLU A 232 34.86 -38.45 48.31
N GLU A 233 34.55 -37.38 49.04
CA GLU A 233 34.73 -37.29 50.50
C GLU A 233 33.97 -38.40 51.24
N LEU A 234 32.74 -38.71 50.84
CA LEU A 234 31.95 -39.79 51.43
C LEU A 234 32.63 -41.16 51.20
N ARG A 235 33.08 -41.42 49.97
CA ARG A 235 33.80 -42.66 49.62
C ARG A 235 35.12 -42.78 50.37
N ASP A 236 35.83 -41.68 50.56
CA ASP A 236 37.09 -41.68 51.30
C ASP A 236 36.86 -41.90 52.81
N GLN A 237 35.76 -41.37 53.36
CA GLN A 237 35.34 -41.70 54.73
C GLN A 237 34.98 -43.19 54.87
N GLU A 238 34.22 -43.76 53.93
CA GLU A 238 33.90 -45.20 53.92
C GLU A 238 35.15 -46.06 53.79
N ARG A 239 36.09 -45.68 52.92
CA ARG A 239 37.40 -46.35 52.79
C ARG A 239 38.20 -46.29 54.08
N LEU A 240 38.24 -45.13 54.73
CA LEU A 240 38.96 -44.96 56.00
C LEU A 240 38.33 -45.78 57.12
N GLN A 241 37.00 -45.84 57.19
CA GLN A 241 36.28 -46.68 58.14
C GLN A 241 36.55 -48.17 57.90
N MET A 242 36.43 -48.63 56.64
CA MET A 242 36.77 -50.02 56.29
C MET A 242 38.23 -50.36 56.61
N LEU A 243 39.18 -49.46 56.34
CA LEU A 243 40.59 -49.69 56.67
C LEU A 243 40.79 -49.85 58.18
N ARG A 244 40.17 -48.98 59.01
CA ARG A 244 40.21 -49.11 60.46
C ARG A 244 39.60 -50.42 60.95
N GLU A 245 38.50 -50.87 60.35
CA GLU A 245 37.87 -52.14 60.69
C GLU A 245 38.73 -53.34 60.28
N ILE A 246 39.39 -53.28 59.13
CA ILE A 246 40.34 -54.30 58.70
C ILE A 246 41.55 -54.34 59.65
N GLU A 247 42.07 -53.19 60.08
CA GLU A 247 43.16 -53.13 61.05
C GLU A 247 42.74 -53.72 62.41
N ARG A 248 41.55 -53.35 62.92
CA ARG A 248 41.01 -53.92 64.17
C ARG A 248 40.89 -55.45 64.08
N LEU A 249 40.32 -55.96 62.98
CA LEU A 249 40.17 -57.40 62.77
C LEU A 249 41.53 -58.12 62.66
N LYS A 250 42.53 -57.50 62.02
CA LYS A 250 43.89 -58.05 61.96
C LYS A 250 44.54 -58.11 63.34
N GLU A 251 44.35 -57.08 64.17
CA GLU A 251 44.85 -57.08 65.56
C GLU A 251 44.17 -58.16 66.39
N GLU A 252 42.85 -58.30 66.30
CA GLU A 252 42.07 -59.36 66.95
C GLU A 252 42.52 -60.77 66.50
N GLU A 253 42.73 -60.98 65.19
CA GLU A 253 43.25 -62.25 64.66
C GLU A 253 44.67 -62.56 65.16
N MET A 254 45.54 -61.54 65.22
CA MET A 254 46.90 -61.71 65.69
C MET A 254 46.93 -62.07 67.19
N GLN A 255 46.12 -61.40 68.00
CA GLN A 255 45.95 -61.71 69.42
C GLN A 255 45.42 -63.14 69.62
N ALA A 256 44.37 -63.52 68.88
CA ALA A 256 43.80 -64.87 68.94
C ALA A 256 44.82 -65.96 68.52
N GLN A 257 45.70 -65.67 67.55
CA GLN A 257 46.78 -66.59 67.19
C GLN A 257 47.83 -66.72 68.29
N ILE A 258 48.20 -65.62 68.96
CA ILE A 258 49.14 -65.63 70.08
C ILE A 258 48.55 -66.44 71.24
N GLU A 259 47.29 -66.20 71.60
CA GLU A 259 46.58 -66.94 72.65
C GLU A 259 46.51 -68.43 72.34
N LYS A 260 46.16 -68.81 71.10
CA LYS A 260 46.17 -70.21 70.67
C LYS A 260 47.55 -70.86 70.81
N LYS A 261 48.63 -70.16 70.49
CA LYS A 261 50.00 -70.67 70.66
C LYS A 261 50.37 -70.84 72.13
N ILE A 262 49.96 -69.90 72.99
CA ILE A 262 50.19 -69.98 74.44
C ILE A 262 49.43 -71.17 75.02
N GLN A 263 48.14 -71.31 74.69
CA GLN A 263 47.31 -72.43 75.14
C GLN A 263 47.85 -73.79 74.65
N ALA A 264 48.29 -73.87 73.39
CA ALA A 264 48.90 -75.08 72.85
C ALA A 264 50.21 -75.45 73.58
N LYS A 265 51.02 -74.45 73.96
CA LYS A 265 52.25 -74.68 74.73
C LYS A 265 51.96 -75.16 76.14
N GLN A 266 50.99 -74.54 76.83
CA GLN A 266 50.55 -74.96 78.17
C GLN A 266 50.04 -76.41 78.17
N LEU A 267 49.19 -76.74 77.19
CA LEU A 267 48.67 -78.10 77.03
C LEU A 267 49.80 -79.12 76.80
N MET A 268 50.82 -78.77 76.00
CA MET A 268 51.98 -79.63 75.77
C MET A 268 52.82 -79.85 77.04
N GLU A 269 53.03 -78.80 77.85
CA GLU A 269 53.73 -78.91 79.13
C GLU A 269 52.98 -79.79 80.13
N GLU A 270 51.65 -79.65 80.21
CA GLU A 270 50.78 -80.50 81.05
C GLU A 270 50.85 -81.98 80.63
N VAL A 271 50.77 -82.27 79.33
CA VAL A 271 50.87 -83.63 78.80
C VAL A 271 52.26 -84.23 79.08
N ALA A 272 53.32 -83.44 78.93
CA ALA A 272 54.68 -83.89 79.23
C ALA A 272 54.88 -84.20 80.72
N ALA A 273 54.35 -83.34 81.60
CA ALA A 273 54.38 -83.56 83.05
C ALA A 273 53.62 -84.85 83.44
N ALA A 274 52.39 -85.01 82.94
CA ALA A 274 51.57 -86.19 83.19
C ALA A 274 52.22 -87.49 82.68
N ASN A 275 52.86 -87.46 81.51
CA ASN A 275 53.62 -88.61 80.99
C ASN A 275 54.82 -88.95 81.88
N SER A 276 55.56 -87.94 82.36
CA SER A 276 56.71 -88.18 83.24
C SER A 276 56.30 -88.81 84.57
N GLU A 277 55.16 -88.42 85.13
CA GLU A 277 54.61 -89.03 86.35
C GLU A 277 54.11 -90.45 86.12
N GLN A 278 53.45 -90.71 84.99
CA GLN A 278 53.03 -92.05 84.57
C GLN A 278 54.22 -93.01 84.45
N ILE A 279 55.34 -92.56 83.86
CA ILE A 279 56.56 -93.37 83.74
C ILE A 279 57.13 -93.70 85.12
N LYS A 280 57.29 -92.71 86.00
CA LYS A 280 57.77 -92.93 87.38
C LYS A 280 56.89 -93.90 88.17
N ARG A 281 55.56 -93.81 88.02
CA ARG A 281 54.62 -94.75 88.65
C ARG A 281 54.80 -96.18 88.12
N LYS A 282 54.96 -96.35 86.81
CA LYS A 282 55.22 -97.66 86.20
C LYS A 282 56.55 -98.26 86.64
N GLU A 283 57.61 -97.45 86.75
CA GLU A 283 58.91 -97.91 87.24
C GLU A 283 58.83 -98.37 88.70
N GLY A 284 58.16 -97.61 89.57
CA GLY A 284 57.95 -98.02 90.96
C GLY A 284 57.14 -99.32 91.11
N MET A 285 56.18 -99.57 90.22
CA MET A 285 55.45 -100.85 90.18
C MET A 285 56.38 -102.01 89.81
N LYS A 286 57.22 -101.84 88.77
CA LYS A 286 58.17 -102.89 88.33
C LYS A 286 59.19 -103.27 89.40
N VAL A 287 59.61 -102.33 90.24
CA VAL A 287 60.54 -102.62 91.35
C VAL A 287 59.86 -103.51 92.40
N ARG A 288 58.58 -103.23 92.73
CA ARG A 288 57.81 -104.05 93.68
C ARG A 288 57.55 -105.46 93.15
N GLU A 289 57.21 -105.60 91.88
CA GLU A 289 57.03 -106.92 91.24
C GLU A 289 58.31 -107.76 91.36
N LYS A 290 59.50 -107.19 91.12
CA LYS A 290 60.76 -107.92 91.26
C LYS A 290 61.05 -108.38 92.69
N GLU A 291 60.67 -107.59 93.69
CA GLU A 291 60.83 -107.99 95.11
C GLU A 291 59.86 -109.10 95.52
N GLU A 292 58.65 -109.09 94.95
CA GLU A 292 57.67 -110.16 95.15
C GLU A 292 58.09 -111.45 94.45
N ASP A 293 58.60 -111.36 93.22
CA ASP A 293 59.14 -112.50 92.47
C ASP A 293 60.32 -113.19 93.18
N LEU A 294 61.21 -112.42 93.82
CA LEU A 294 62.31 -112.98 94.61
C LEU A 294 61.80 -113.76 95.84
N ARG A 295 60.74 -113.27 96.50
CA ARG A 295 60.11 -113.99 97.63
C ARG A 295 59.37 -115.24 97.17
N ILE A 296 58.75 -115.18 95.99
CA ILE A 296 58.06 -116.31 95.37
C ILE A 296 59.09 -117.39 94.98
N ALA A 297 60.23 -117.01 94.41
CA ALA A 297 61.29 -117.95 94.01
C ALA A 297 61.85 -118.76 95.20
N ASP A 298 62.09 -118.14 96.35
CA ASP A 298 62.60 -118.82 97.54
C ASP A 298 61.56 -119.81 98.12
N TYR A 299 60.28 -119.46 98.03
CA TYR A 299 59.17 -120.34 98.41
C TYR A 299 58.99 -121.52 97.43
N ILE A 300 59.17 -121.28 96.13
CA ILE A 300 59.10 -122.30 95.08
C ILE A 300 60.22 -123.33 95.26
N LEU A 301 61.46 -122.91 95.54
CA LEU A 301 62.59 -123.83 95.71
C LEU A 301 62.35 -124.85 96.85
N GLN A 302 61.73 -124.41 97.94
CA GLN A 302 61.34 -125.27 99.07
C GLN A 302 60.15 -126.20 98.76
N LYS A 303 59.26 -125.79 97.85
CA LYS A 303 58.11 -126.59 97.42
C LYS A 303 58.49 -127.60 96.34
N GLU A 304 59.39 -127.24 95.43
CA GLU A 304 59.86 -128.06 94.32
C GLU A 304 60.61 -129.31 94.81
N MET A 305 61.38 -129.22 95.90
CA MET A 305 61.99 -130.38 96.57
C MET A 305 60.96 -131.38 97.13
N ARG A 306 59.71 -130.96 97.40
CA ARG A 306 58.63 -131.85 97.85
C ARG A 306 57.79 -132.38 96.69
N GLU A 307 57.70 -131.65 95.58
CA GLU A 307 56.87 -132.01 94.41
C GLU A 307 57.62 -132.81 93.34
N GLN A 308 58.97 -132.75 93.26
CA GLN A 308 59.74 -133.59 92.35
C GLN A 308 59.55 -135.10 92.59
N SER A 309 59.15 -135.51 93.80
CA SER A 309 58.77 -136.90 94.08
C SER A 309 57.37 -137.29 93.58
N LEU A 310 56.51 -136.31 93.21
CA LEU A 310 55.13 -136.54 92.79
C LEU A 310 54.85 -136.16 91.32
N ALA A 311 55.68 -135.28 90.71
CA ALA A 311 55.46 -134.75 89.36
C ALA A 311 55.88 -135.71 88.23
N ALA A 312 56.78 -136.66 88.47
CA ALA A 312 57.18 -137.65 87.46
C ALA A 312 56.00 -138.51 86.96
N GLU A 313 54.95 -138.68 87.78
CA GLU A 313 53.80 -139.52 87.42
C GLU A 313 52.76 -138.81 86.53
N LYS A 314 52.71 -137.46 86.49
CA LYS A 314 51.57 -136.73 85.88
C LYS A 314 51.85 -135.97 84.58
N GLU A 315 53.13 -135.80 84.19
CA GLU A 315 53.47 -135.02 82.99
C GLU A 315 53.12 -135.72 81.66
N ARG A 316 52.67 -136.98 81.66
CA ARG A 316 52.23 -137.64 80.42
C ARG A 316 50.84 -137.22 79.90
N ILE A 317 50.01 -136.54 80.69
CA ILE A 317 48.60 -136.28 80.31
C ILE A 317 48.32 -134.82 79.90
N ALA A 318 49.17 -133.84 80.25
CA ALA A 318 48.85 -132.42 80.06
C ALA A 318 49.05 -131.87 78.63
N LYS A 319 49.84 -132.53 77.77
CA LYS A 319 50.19 -132.02 76.43
C LYS A 319 49.05 -132.08 75.40
N GLU A 320 47.88 -132.62 75.74
CA GLU A 320 46.75 -132.72 74.79
C GLU A 320 45.78 -131.53 74.83
N LYS A 321 45.87 -130.59 75.80
CA LYS A 321 44.85 -129.52 75.96
C LYS A 321 45.23 -128.14 75.41
N GLU A 322 46.39 -127.98 74.76
CA GLU A 322 46.89 -126.67 74.34
C GLU A 322 46.37 -126.17 72.97
N MET A 323 45.61 -126.97 72.21
CA MET A 323 45.10 -126.54 70.89
C MET A 323 43.71 -125.86 70.91
N GLU A 324 43.02 -125.77 72.05
CA GLU A 324 41.68 -125.17 72.09
C GLU A 324 41.64 -123.65 72.37
N THR A 325 42.73 -123.01 72.80
CA THR A 325 42.69 -121.59 73.22
C THR A 325 43.12 -120.57 72.14
N ALA A 326 43.09 -120.95 70.86
CA ALA A 326 43.28 -120.03 69.72
C ALA A 326 42.00 -119.29 69.29
N ARG A 327 40.83 -119.67 69.81
CA ARG A 327 39.51 -119.16 69.36
C ARG A 327 39.14 -117.74 69.83
N LEU A 328 39.86 -117.16 70.79
CA LEU A 328 39.46 -115.88 71.41
C LEU A 328 40.03 -114.60 70.75
N ARG A 329 40.77 -114.68 69.63
CA ARG A 329 41.24 -113.47 68.92
C ARG A 329 40.32 -112.95 67.81
N ALA A 330 39.28 -113.69 67.39
CA ALA A 330 38.47 -113.31 66.22
C ALA A 330 37.31 -112.34 66.49
N MET A 331 37.03 -111.94 67.74
CA MET A 331 35.83 -111.14 68.06
C MET A 331 36.04 -109.62 68.11
N GLN A 332 37.27 -109.10 67.93
CA GLN A 332 37.53 -107.66 68.04
C GLN A 332 37.50 -106.86 66.71
N GLU A 333 37.45 -107.48 65.52
CA GLU A 333 37.50 -106.71 64.25
C GLU A 333 36.15 -106.18 63.74
N ARG A 334 34.99 -106.69 64.19
CA ARG A 334 33.69 -106.31 63.57
C ARG A 334 33.12 -104.94 63.97
N ALA A 335 33.75 -104.19 64.87
CA ALA A 335 33.22 -102.90 65.31
C ALA A 335 33.69 -101.72 64.45
N ALA A 336 34.82 -101.83 63.73
CA ALA A 336 35.41 -100.70 63.00
C ALA A 336 34.71 -100.41 61.65
N ASP A 337 34.23 -101.43 60.94
CA ASP A 337 33.76 -101.25 59.55
C ASP A 337 32.40 -100.57 59.43
N LYS A 338 31.54 -100.67 60.45
CA LYS A 338 30.13 -100.25 60.35
C LYS A 338 29.91 -98.73 60.40
N GLN A 339 30.87 -97.96 60.92
CA GLN A 339 30.77 -96.48 60.95
C GLN A 339 31.22 -95.84 59.64
N SER A 340 32.18 -96.44 58.93
CA SER A 340 32.77 -95.83 57.74
C SER A 340 31.79 -95.76 56.55
N GLU A 341 30.86 -96.71 56.42
CA GLU A 341 29.87 -96.71 55.32
C GLU A 341 28.78 -95.61 55.48
N LEU A 342 28.44 -95.23 56.72
CA LEU A 342 27.37 -94.25 56.97
C LEU A 342 27.80 -92.82 56.65
N ASP A 343 29.09 -92.51 56.81
CA ASP A 343 29.63 -91.18 56.52
C ASP A 343 29.76 -90.93 55.01
N GLU A 344 30.10 -91.97 54.23
CA GLU A 344 30.22 -91.86 52.78
C GLU A 344 28.86 -91.54 52.12
N LEU A 345 27.78 -92.16 52.60
CA LEU A 345 26.43 -91.90 52.06
C LEU A 345 25.93 -90.48 52.36
N ARG A 346 26.33 -89.91 53.51
CA ARG A 346 25.94 -88.54 53.91
C ARG A 346 26.68 -87.48 53.09
N ALA A 347 27.96 -87.71 52.78
CA ALA A 347 28.75 -86.83 51.94
C ALA A 347 28.19 -86.71 50.52
N ARG A 348 27.78 -87.84 49.90
CA ARG A 348 27.23 -87.83 48.53
C ARG A 348 25.92 -87.03 48.43
N ARG A 349 25.01 -87.16 49.41
CA ARG A 349 23.74 -86.39 49.42
C ARG A 349 23.96 -84.89 49.58
N TYR A 350 24.93 -84.48 50.40
CA TYR A 350 25.26 -83.07 50.58
C TYR A 350 25.82 -82.45 49.31
N GLN A 351 26.70 -83.18 48.59
CA GLN A 351 27.26 -82.73 47.32
C GLN A 351 26.18 -82.60 46.23
N GLU A 352 25.30 -83.59 46.08
CA GLU A 352 24.20 -83.52 45.09
C GLU A 352 23.21 -82.39 45.37
N ALA A 353 22.88 -82.13 46.65
CA ALA A 353 21.99 -81.03 47.03
C ALA A 353 22.61 -79.67 46.70
N LYS A 354 23.89 -79.47 47.02
CA LYS A 354 24.64 -78.26 46.67
C LYS A 354 24.71 -78.04 45.16
N GLU A 355 24.93 -79.11 44.39
CA GLU A 355 24.99 -79.02 42.93
C GLU A 355 23.63 -78.64 42.31
N ARG A 356 22.53 -79.19 42.85
CA ARG A 356 21.17 -78.83 42.40
C ARG A 356 20.82 -77.37 42.70
N GLU A 357 21.13 -76.88 43.90
CA GLU A 357 20.93 -75.47 44.25
C GLU A 357 21.76 -74.54 43.36
N TRP A 358 23.02 -74.91 43.10
CA TRP A 358 23.90 -74.13 42.22
C TRP A 358 23.33 -74.06 40.79
N ARG A 359 22.90 -75.20 40.22
CA ARG A 359 22.25 -75.24 38.90
C ARG A 359 20.91 -74.50 38.82
N GLN A 360 20.18 -74.39 39.92
CA GLN A 360 18.95 -73.57 39.95
C GLN A 360 19.27 -72.08 40.01
N LYS A 361 20.27 -71.67 40.81
CA LYS A 361 20.71 -70.28 40.90
C LYS A 361 21.29 -69.77 39.59
N GLU A 362 22.13 -70.57 38.93
CA GLU A 362 22.67 -70.25 37.60
C GLU A 362 21.55 -70.09 36.55
N ARG A 363 20.59 -71.01 36.52
CA ARG A 363 19.44 -70.90 35.60
C ARG A 363 18.60 -69.66 35.86
N ALA A 364 18.28 -69.36 37.12
CA ALA A 364 17.52 -68.16 37.48
C ALA A 364 18.28 -66.86 37.16
N TYR A 365 19.61 -66.86 37.32
CA TYR A 365 20.45 -65.72 36.95
C TYR A 365 20.48 -65.53 35.42
N ALA A 366 20.68 -66.60 34.67
CA ALA A 366 20.66 -66.57 33.20
C ALA A 366 19.31 -66.10 32.65
N GLU A 367 18.20 -66.56 33.24
CA GLU A 367 16.85 -66.15 32.85
C GLU A 367 16.57 -64.68 33.14
N ARG A 368 17.02 -64.15 34.30
CA ARG A 368 16.95 -62.71 34.60
C ARG A 368 17.77 -61.87 33.64
N GLN A 369 18.98 -62.31 33.31
CA GLN A 369 19.81 -61.61 32.32
C GLN A 369 19.16 -61.61 30.94
N ALA A 370 18.58 -62.73 30.51
CA ALA A 370 17.87 -62.84 29.25
C ALA A 370 16.64 -61.90 29.21
N SER A 371 15.84 -61.86 30.29
CA SER A 371 14.70 -60.94 30.43
C SER A 371 15.12 -59.47 30.36
N MET A 372 16.17 -59.08 31.10
CA MET A 372 16.67 -57.70 31.09
C MET A 372 17.22 -57.29 29.70
N GLN A 373 17.92 -58.20 29.02
CA GLN A 373 18.39 -57.96 27.65
C GLN A 373 17.22 -57.82 26.66
N GLN A 374 16.16 -58.62 26.82
CA GLN A 374 14.97 -58.55 25.97
C GLN A 374 14.21 -57.22 26.19
N GLU A 375 14.07 -56.77 27.44
CA GLU A 375 13.50 -55.46 27.76
C GLU A 375 14.32 -54.31 27.17
N LEU A 376 15.65 -54.35 27.29
CA LEU A 376 16.55 -53.35 26.69
C LEU A 376 16.44 -53.34 25.17
N ALA A 377 16.32 -54.52 24.53
CA ALA A 377 16.11 -54.62 23.08
C ALA A 377 14.76 -54.00 22.67
N ASN A 378 13.69 -54.30 23.39
CA ASN A 378 12.36 -53.74 23.15
C ASN A 378 12.32 -52.22 23.37
N ALA A 379 12.99 -51.72 24.41
CA ALA A 379 13.10 -50.29 24.67
C ALA A 379 13.89 -49.57 23.55
N ARG A 380 14.96 -50.19 23.04
CA ARG A 380 15.73 -49.65 21.90
C ARG A 380 14.90 -49.61 20.63
N THR A 381 14.16 -50.67 20.31
CA THR A 381 13.30 -50.69 19.11
C THR A 381 12.16 -49.67 19.22
N ALA A 382 11.54 -49.54 20.41
CA ALA A 382 10.53 -48.52 20.67
C ALA A 382 11.09 -47.08 20.55
N GLN A 383 12.27 -46.81 21.10
CA GLN A 383 12.93 -45.50 20.96
C GLN A 383 13.31 -45.19 19.51
N GLN A 384 13.82 -46.18 18.77
CA GLN A 384 14.11 -46.03 17.34
C GLN A 384 12.85 -45.72 16.54
N ALA A 385 11.75 -46.45 16.80
CA ALA A 385 10.47 -46.22 16.15
C ALA A 385 9.89 -44.83 16.48
N SER A 386 10.00 -44.38 17.74
CA SER A 386 9.57 -43.04 18.16
C SER A 386 10.38 -41.94 17.46
N LYS A 387 11.71 -42.07 17.41
CA LYS A 387 12.57 -41.12 16.68
C LYS A 387 12.27 -41.10 15.19
N LEU A 388 11.98 -42.25 14.58
CA LEU A 388 11.61 -42.33 13.17
C LEU A 388 10.28 -41.60 12.91
N LYS A 389 9.27 -41.80 13.76
CA LYS A 389 7.98 -41.10 13.67
C LYS A 389 8.15 -39.59 13.80
N GLN A 390 8.91 -39.12 14.79
CA GLN A 390 9.18 -37.70 14.97
C GLN A 390 9.88 -37.08 13.76
N LYS A 391 10.89 -37.77 13.19
CA LYS A 391 11.54 -37.30 11.95
C LYS A 391 10.59 -37.27 10.77
N ALA A 392 9.70 -38.25 10.62
CA ALA A 392 8.71 -38.29 9.55
C ALA A 392 7.66 -37.17 9.70
N GLU A 393 7.24 -36.87 10.92
CA GLU A 393 6.31 -35.77 11.23
C GLU A 393 6.96 -34.41 10.96
N MET A 394 8.20 -34.19 11.42
CA MET A 394 8.96 -32.98 11.10
C MET A 394 9.16 -32.82 9.59
N ALA A 395 9.53 -33.88 8.88
CA ALA A 395 9.69 -33.84 7.42
C ALA A 395 8.37 -33.52 6.69
N ARG A 396 7.22 -34.00 7.21
CA ARG A 396 5.90 -33.62 6.67
C ARG A 396 5.59 -32.15 6.94
N LEU A 397 5.81 -31.68 8.16
CA LEU A 397 5.59 -30.27 8.51
C LEU A 397 6.46 -29.34 7.66
N GLU A 398 7.76 -29.64 7.53
CA GLU A 398 8.69 -28.88 6.67
C GLU A 398 8.26 -28.89 5.20
N HIS A 399 7.78 -30.04 4.70
CA HIS A 399 7.26 -30.14 3.34
C HIS A 399 6.00 -29.30 3.13
N ASP A 400 5.04 -29.38 4.06
CA ASP A 400 3.79 -28.61 3.99
C ASP A 400 4.07 -27.10 4.10
N GLU A 401 5.01 -26.69 4.94
CA GLU A 401 5.45 -25.30 5.06
C GLU A 401 6.14 -24.81 3.78
N PHE A 402 7.02 -25.63 3.20
CA PHE A 402 7.67 -25.32 1.93
C PHE A 402 6.67 -25.17 0.78
N MET A 403 5.69 -26.07 0.69
CA MET A 403 4.62 -25.98 -0.31
C MET A 403 3.77 -24.72 -0.12
N ARG A 404 3.43 -24.37 1.13
CA ARG A 404 2.70 -23.13 1.43
C ARG A 404 3.48 -21.88 1.02
N VAL A 405 4.79 -21.86 1.26
CA VAL A 405 5.66 -20.74 0.84
C VAL A 405 5.76 -20.68 -0.68
N LEU A 406 5.87 -21.82 -1.38
CA LEU A 406 5.85 -21.86 -2.83
C LEU A 406 4.55 -21.32 -3.42
N ASP A 407 3.40 -21.69 -2.86
CA ASP A 407 2.10 -21.22 -3.33
C ASP A 407 1.94 -19.71 -3.12
N VAL A 408 2.38 -19.18 -1.96
CA VAL A 408 2.40 -17.73 -1.69
C VAL A 408 3.34 -17.00 -2.64
N ASN A 409 4.52 -17.55 -2.91
CA ASN A 409 5.47 -16.93 -3.85
C ASN A 409 4.92 -16.94 -5.27
N ARG A 410 4.33 -18.05 -5.73
CA ARG A 410 3.67 -18.13 -7.05
C ARG A 410 2.51 -17.15 -7.17
N ALA A 411 1.69 -17.00 -6.12
CA ALA A 411 0.60 -16.02 -6.12
C ALA A 411 1.14 -14.59 -6.20
N LYS A 412 2.20 -14.25 -5.45
CA LYS A 412 2.86 -12.95 -5.54
C LYS A 412 3.46 -12.69 -6.92
N GLU A 413 4.19 -13.64 -7.49
CA GLU A 413 4.75 -13.55 -8.84
C GLU A 413 3.65 -13.34 -9.90
N TYR A 414 2.51 -14.03 -9.74
CA TYR A 414 1.36 -13.87 -10.63
C TYR A 414 0.71 -12.48 -10.48
N ASP A 415 0.54 -11.99 -9.26
CA ASP A 415 -0.02 -10.66 -8.99
C ASP A 415 0.90 -9.54 -9.51
N GLU A 416 2.22 -9.66 -9.31
CA GLU A 416 3.21 -8.74 -9.87
C GLU A 416 3.19 -8.76 -11.41
N LEU A 417 3.10 -9.94 -12.02
CA LEU A 417 2.96 -10.06 -13.46
C LEU A 417 1.65 -9.43 -13.97
N GLN A 418 0.53 -9.62 -13.27
CA GLN A 418 -0.72 -8.95 -13.63
C GLN A 418 -0.62 -7.43 -13.50
N GLN A 419 0.02 -6.92 -12.44
CA GLN A 419 0.21 -5.47 -12.26
C GLN A 419 1.08 -4.88 -13.36
N THR A 420 2.17 -5.55 -13.75
CA THR A 420 3.04 -5.09 -14.84
C THR A 420 2.31 -5.11 -16.19
N VAL A 421 1.56 -6.17 -16.49
CA VAL A 421 0.72 -6.24 -17.71
C VAL A 421 -0.38 -5.18 -17.71
N ASN A 422 -1.05 -4.95 -16.58
CA ASN A 422 -2.06 -3.90 -16.44
C ASN A 422 -1.46 -2.50 -16.60
N ALA A 423 -0.28 -2.24 -16.04
CA ALA A 423 0.44 -0.99 -16.23
C ALA A 423 0.87 -0.80 -17.70
N MET A 424 1.39 -1.84 -18.36
CA MET A 424 1.77 -1.80 -19.77
C MET A 424 0.57 -1.57 -20.69
N THR A 425 -0.57 -2.22 -20.43
CA THR A 425 -1.79 -2.04 -21.22
C THR A 425 -2.41 -0.66 -21.01
N LEU A 426 -2.41 -0.14 -19.77
CA LEU A 426 -2.85 1.23 -19.48
C LEU A 426 -1.97 2.26 -20.18
N ASN A 427 -0.65 2.08 -20.14
CA ASN A 427 0.31 2.97 -20.80
C ASN A 427 0.17 2.91 -22.33
N SER A 428 -0.02 1.71 -22.90
CA SER A 428 -0.32 1.55 -24.34
C SER A 428 -1.61 2.28 -24.74
N LYS A 429 -2.69 2.14 -23.98
CA LYS A 429 -3.95 2.87 -24.21
C LYS A 429 -3.76 4.39 -24.12
N TYR A 430 -3.06 4.85 -23.08
CA TYR A 430 -2.76 6.28 -22.91
C TYR A 430 -1.94 6.83 -24.09
N LYS A 431 -0.96 6.06 -24.57
CA LYS A 431 -0.18 6.41 -25.76
C LYS A 431 -1.06 6.47 -27.02
N GLU A 432 -1.96 5.52 -27.22
CA GLU A 432 -2.90 5.52 -28.35
C GLU A 432 -3.84 6.72 -28.30
N GLU A 433 -4.40 7.04 -27.13
CA GLU A 433 -5.25 8.21 -26.92
C GLU A 433 -4.49 9.52 -27.19
N LEU A 434 -3.24 9.63 -26.73
CA LEU A 434 -2.40 10.80 -26.97
C LEU A 434 -2.09 10.97 -28.46
N LEU A 435 -1.76 9.88 -29.16
CA LEU A 435 -1.53 9.90 -30.61
C LEU A 435 -2.79 10.28 -31.37
N ALA A 436 -3.96 9.74 -30.99
CA ALA A 436 -5.24 10.11 -31.58
C ALA A 436 -5.56 11.59 -31.35
N GLN A 437 -5.28 12.13 -30.16
CA GLN A 437 -5.46 13.55 -29.85
C GLN A 437 -4.53 14.45 -30.66
N ILE A 438 -3.26 14.06 -30.82
CA ILE A 438 -2.28 14.78 -31.65
C ILE A 438 -2.76 14.80 -33.10
N GLN A 439 -3.16 13.65 -33.65
CA GLN A 439 -3.69 13.55 -35.01
C GLN A 439 -4.95 14.39 -35.21
N ALA A 440 -5.91 14.33 -34.29
CA ALA A 440 -7.13 15.15 -34.35
C ALA A 440 -6.82 16.65 -34.32
N ASN A 441 -5.86 17.08 -33.51
CA ASN A 441 -5.42 18.48 -33.45
C ASN A 441 -4.67 18.91 -34.71
N GLU A 442 -3.86 18.04 -35.32
CA GLU A 442 -3.22 18.30 -36.61
C GLU A 442 -4.22 18.38 -37.75
N GLU A 443 -5.20 17.47 -37.80
CA GLU A 443 -6.29 17.53 -38.78
C GLU A 443 -7.12 18.80 -38.61
N ARG A 444 -7.44 19.18 -37.37
CA ARG A 444 -8.16 20.43 -37.09
C ARG A 444 -7.38 21.64 -37.60
N ARG A 445 -6.08 21.72 -37.30
CA ARG A 445 -5.19 22.80 -37.80
C ARG A 445 -5.09 22.80 -39.33
N LYS A 446 -5.00 21.63 -39.97
CA LYS A 446 -5.00 21.52 -41.44
C LYS A 446 -6.33 22.00 -42.04
N ARG A 447 -7.48 21.62 -41.46
CA ARG A 447 -8.81 22.07 -41.90
C ARG A 447 -9.00 23.58 -41.70
N GLU A 448 -8.65 24.12 -40.54
CA GLU A 448 -8.68 25.55 -40.26
C GLU A 448 -7.81 26.34 -41.25
N ARG A 449 -6.59 25.83 -41.55
CA ARG A 449 -5.71 26.44 -42.55
C ARG A 449 -6.28 26.35 -43.97
N SER A 450 -6.86 25.23 -44.37
CA SER A 450 -7.52 25.08 -45.68
C SER A 450 -8.68 26.04 -45.81
N HIS A 451 -9.55 26.11 -44.80
CA HIS A 451 -10.68 27.05 -44.76
C HIS A 451 -10.22 28.49 -44.85
N TYR A 452 -9.20 28.88 -44.10
CA TYR A 452 -8.64 30.24 -44.16
C TYR A 452 -8.09 30.57 -45.55
N LEU A 453 -7.39 29.63 -46.19
CA LEU A 453 -6.86 29.81 -47.54
C LEU A 453 -7.98 29.86 -48.59
N GLU A 454 -9.01 29.03 -48.46
CA GLU A 454 -10.19 29.03 -49.33
C GLU A 454 -11.01 30.31 -49.17
N GLU A 455 -11.26 30.78 -47.96
CA GLU A 455 -11.92 32.06 -47.71
C GLU A 455 -11.09 33.22 -48.29
N GLY A 456 -9.78 33.21 -48.08
CA GLY A 456 -8.87 34.20 -48.68
C GLY A 456 -8.83 34.12 -50.20
N ALA A 457 -9.01 32.94 -50.81
CA ALA A 457 -9.14 32.79 -52.25
C ALA A 457 -10.49 33.31 -52.75
N ARG A 458 -11.60 32.97 -52.09
CA ARG A 458 -12.94 33.46 -52.42
C ARG A 458 -13.06 34.97 -52.31
N LEU A 459 -12.47 35.58 -51.27
CA LEU A 459 -12.46 37.03 -51.10
C LEU A 459 -11.67 37.71 -52.22
N ARG A 460 -10.51 37.15 -52.61
CA ARG A 460 -9.73 37.66 -53.75
C ARG A 460 -10.48 37.53 -55.06
N GLU A 461 -11.12 36.39 -55.31
CA GLU A 461 -11.92 36.16 -56.52
C GLU A 461 -13.14 37.11 -56.57
N ALA A 462 -13.82 37.33 -55.45
CA ALA A 462 -14.93 38.27 -55.35
C ALA A 462 -14.47 39.71 -55.61
N ALA A 463 -13.35 40.13 -55.03
CA ALA A 463 -12.77 41.46 -55.25
C ALA A 463 -12.31 41.64 -56.71
N GLU A 464 -11.73 40.62 -57.34
CA GLU A 464 -11.37 40.66 -58.76
C GLU A 464 -12.60 40.76 -59.67
N LYS A 465 -13.66 39.98 -59.39
CA LYS A 465 -14.93 40.07 -60.13
C LYS A 465 -15.57 41.46 -59.99
N GLU A 466 -15.59 42.01 -58.78
CA GLU A 466 -16.11 43.36 -58.54
C GLU A 466 -15.28 44.42 -59.28
N ARG A 467 -13.95 44.30 -59.24
CA ARG A 467 -13.06 45.17 -60.00
C ARG A 467 -13.30 45.10 -61.51
N GLN A 468 -13.45 43.89 -62.06
CA GLN A 468 -13.77 43.70 -63.48
C GLN A 468 -15.11 44.33 -63.83
N LEU A 469 -16.14 44.15 -62.99
CA LEU A 469 -17.44 44.78 -63.18
C LEU A 469 -17.34 46.30 -63.18
N LEU A 470 -16.59 46.89 -62.25
CA LEU A 470 -16.37 48.34 -62.18
C LEU A 470 -15.61 48.86 -63.41
N LEU A 471 -14.64 48.11 -63.93
CA LEU A 471 -13.94 48.45 -65.18
C LEU A 471 -14.90 48.42 -66.37
N GLN A 472 -15.73 47.39 -66.50
CA GLN A 472 -16.74 47.32 -67.56
C GLN A 472 -17.75 48.46 -67.47
N ILE A 473 -18.21 48.82 -66.27
CA ILE A 473 -19.11 49.97 -66.07
C ILE A 473 -18.42 51.27 -66.46
N LYS A 474 -17.14 51.44 -66.08
CA LYS A 474 -16.35 52.61 -66.46
C LYS A 474 -16.22 52.73 -67.98
N ASP A 475 -15.88 51.65 -68.67
CA ASP A 475 -15.74 51.64 -70.13
C ASP A 475 -17.08 51.93 -70.83
N ARG A 476 -18.17 51.35 -70.32
CA ARG A 476 -19.53 51.65 -70.81
C ARG A 476 -19.88 53.12 -70.62
N LYS A 477 -19.55 53.70 -69.46
CA LYS A 477 -19.81 55.12 -69.16
C LYS A 477 -18.95 56.05 -70.01
N LEU A 478 -17.70 55.68 -70.30
CA LEU A 478 -16.87 56.40 -71.26
C LEU A 478 -17.54 56.40 -72.64
N GLY A 479 -17.97 55.24 -73.15
CA GLY A 479 -18.69 55.13 -74.43
C GLY A 479 -20.00 55.94 -74.50
N GLU A 480 -20.80 55.94 -73.43
CA GLU A 480 -21.99 56.79 -73.29
C GLU A 480 -21.63 58.30 -73.37
N LEU A 481 -20.51 58.72 -72.78
CA LEU A 481 -20.03 60.11 -72.88
C LEU A 481 -19.47 60.46 -74.27
N GLU A 482 -18.81 59.51 -74.95
CA GLU A 482 -18.31 59.72 -76.30
C GLU A 482 -19.46 59.92 -77.29
N SER A 483 -20.46 59.04 -77.22
CA SER A 483 -21.67 59.10 -78.06
C SER A 483 -22.53 60.34 -77.80
N ALA A 484 -22.55 60.85 -76.57
CA ALA A 484 -23.21 62.12 -76.24
C ALA A 484 -22.43 63.36 -76.72
N GLY A 485 -21.26 63.20 -77.34
CA GLY A 485 -20.47 64.30 -77.90
C GLY A 485 -19.69 65.12 -76.86
N VAL A 486 -19.51 64.60 -75.64
CA VAL A 486 -18.79 65.30 -74.57
C VAL A 486 -17.31 65.45 -74.96
N PRO A 487 -16.71 66.66 -74.99
CA PRO A 487 -15.30 66.82 -75.38
C PRO A 487 -14.32 66.05 -74.48
N GLY A 488 -13.24 65.51 -75.06
CA GLY A 488 -12.28 64.63 -74.37
C GLY A 488 -11.64 65.21 -73.10
N LYS A 489 -11.54 66.55 -72.99
CA LYS A 489 -11.05 67.23 -71.77
C LYS A 489 -11.85 66.84 -70.51
N TYR A 490 -13.15 66.60 -70.64
CA TYR A 490 -14.02 66.23 -69.52
C TYR A 490 -14.09 64.71 -69.30
N ARG A 491 -13.77 63.89 -70.31
CA ARG A 491 -13.69 62.42 -70.16
C ARG A 491 -12.41 61.98 -69.44
N ALA A 492 -11.35 62.77 -69.57
CA ALA A 492 -10.02 62.46 -69.03
C ALA A 492 -10.03 62.18 -67.52
N GLU A 493 -10.93 62.79 -66.74
CA GLU A 493 -11.06 62.49 -65.31
C GLU A 493 -11.57 61.07 -65.06
N LEU A 494 -12.60 60.65 -65.80
CA LEU A 494 -13.15 59.29 -65.69
C LEU A 494 -12.14 58.26 -66.20
N GLU A 495 -11.44 58.54 -67.31
CA GLU A 495 -10.35 57.70 -67.82
C GLU A 495 -9.23 57.52 -66.79
N LYS A 496 -8.85 58.59 -66.08
CA LYS A 496 -7.81 58.55 -65.05
C LYS A 496 -8.29 57.98 -63.73
N MET A 497 -9.60 57.80 -63.53
CA MET A 497 -10.15 57.19 -62.31
C MET A 497 -9.62 55.76 -62.17
N LYS A 498 -8.74 55.56 -61.20
CA LYS A 498 -8.24 54.23 -60.82
C LYS A 498 -9.23 53.59 -59.86
N ILE A 499 -9.78 52.46 -60.25
CA ILE A 499 -10.57 51.61 -59.35
C ILE A 499 -9.57 51.03 -58.34
N ARG A 500 -9.62 51.53 -57.10
CA ARG A 500 -8.78 51.02 -56.01
C ARG A 500 -9.21 49.59 -55.67
N SER A 501 -8.19 48.75 -55.46
CA SER A 501 -8.32 47.40 -54.94
C SER A 501 -8.89 47.38 -53.52
#